data_AF-A0A7X5TMC5-F1
#
_entry.id   AF-A0A7X5TMC5-F1
#
_cell.length_a   1.000
_cell.length_b   1.000
_cell.length_c   1.000
_cell.angle_alpha   90.00
_cell.angle_beta   90.00
_cell.angle_gamma   90.00
#
_symmetry.space_group_name_H-M   'P 1'
#
loop_
_entity.id
_entity.type
_entity.pdbx_description
1 polymer ?
#
loop_
_entity_poly.entity_id
_entity_poly.type
_entity_poly.pdbx_seq_one_letter_code
_entity_poly.pdbx_strand_id
1 'polypeptide(L)'
;MYQKYAANNAPEGKYRIAGENGLPEWAHILPPTKEELQQYAENKKQQFIIKSSEKIAPLQDAVDLGIATEDEKEALLSWKKYRVTLNRIDIEQAFAIECPEQPK
;
A
#
# COMPACT_ATOMS: atom_id res chain seq x y z
N MET A 1 -15.47 13.61 -39.27
CA MET A 1 -14.02 13.89 -39.13
C MET A 1 -13.86 15.21 -38.38
N TYR A 2 -13.23 15.33 -37.21
CA TYR A 2 -11.94 14.81 -36.81
C TYR A 2 -11.91 14.39 -35.33
N GLN A 3 -11.44 13.16 -35.12
CA GLN A 3 -11.10 12.51 -33.84
C GLN A 3 -9.88 13.16 -33.16
N LYS A 4 -9.78 14.50 -33.07
CA LYS A 4 -8.54 15.17 -32.60
C LYS A 4 -8.36 15.17 -31.07
N TYR A 5 -9.38 14.79 -30.30
CA TYR A 5 -9.35 14.84 -28.84
C TYR A 5 -9.06 13.47 -28.18
N ALA A 6 -8.92 12.41 -28.99
CA ALA A 6 -8.69 11.05 -28.53
C ALA A 6 -7.43 10.47 -29.21
N ALA A 7 -6.28 10.90 -28.71
CA ALA A 7 -5.03 10.15 -28.78
C ALA A 7 -4.32 10.41 -27.44
N ASN A 8 -4.62 9.61 -26.41
CA ASN A 8 -3.92 8.35 -26.12
C ASN A 8 -2.40 8.54 -26.11
N ASN A 9 -1.93 9.09 -25.00
CA ASN A 9 -0.72 8.77 -24.23
C ASN A 9 -0.16 10.08 -23.67
N ALA A 10 -0.35 10.29 -22.37
CA ALA A 10 0.46 11.28 -21.67
C ALA A 10 1.93 10.85 -21.83
N PRO A 11 2.84 11.76 -22.22
CA PRO A 11 4.27 11.47 -22.08
C PRO A 11 4.54 11.13 -20.61
N GLU A 12 5.32 10.09 -20.39
CA GLU A 12 5.60 9.52 -19.07
C GLU A 12 6.05 10.65 -18.10
N GLY A 13 5.26 10.87 -17.04
CA GLY A 13 5.53 11.92 -16.04
C GLY A 13 4.95 13.33 -16.31
N LYS A 14 3.95 13.50 -17.20
CA LYS A 14 3.25 14.80 -17.35
C LYS A 14 1.75 14.71 -17.08
N TYR A 15 1.25 15.62 -16.24
CA TYR A 15 -0.18 15.76 -15.92
C TYR A 15 -0.67 17.13 -16.39
N ARG A 16 -1.93 17.22 -16.83
CA ARG A 16 -2.56 18.50 -17.21
C ARG A 16 -3.01 19.23 -15.95
N ILE A 17 -2.49 20.43 -15.71
CA ILE A 17 -2.99 21.35 -14.69
C ILE A 17 -3.65 22.56 -15.36
N ALA A 18 -4.59 23.23 -14.70
CA ALA A 18 -5.07 24.53 -15.17
C ALA A 18 -4.04 25.59 -14.77
N GLY A 19 -3.37 26.20 -15.75
CA GLY A 19 -2.45 27.32 -15.51
C GLY A 19 -3.19 28.58 -15.04
N GLU A 20 -2.45 29.58 -14.54
CA GLU A 20 -3.02 30.84 -14.00
C GLU A 20 -3.89 31.63 -15.00
N ASN A 21 -3.80 31.33 -16.30
CA ASN A 21 -4.62 31.91 -17.37
C ASN A 21 -5.88 31.10 -17.72
N GLY A 22 -6.19 30.03 -16.97
CA GLY A 22 -7.34 29.15 -17.24
C GLY A 22 -7.15 28.18 -18.42
N LEU A 23 -5.97 28.12 -19.03
CA LEU A 23 -5.64 27.15 -20.08
C LEU A 23 -4.92 25.92 -19.48
N PRO A 24 -5.14 24.71 -20.02
CA PRO A 24 -4.44 23.53 -19.56
C PRO A 24 -2.95 23.60 -19.92
N GLU A 25 -2.08 23.64 -18.91
CA GLU A 25 -0.63 23.65 -19.04
C GLU A 25 -0.05 22.29 -18.64
N TRP A 26 1.02 21.90 -19.33
CA TRP A 26 1.76 20.67 -19.02
C TRP A 26 2.71 20.94 -17.86
N ALA A 27 2.31 20.60 -16.63
CA ALA A 27 3.23 20.63 -15.50
C ALA A 27 4.15 19.40 -15.53
N HIS A 28 5.44 19.64 -15.32
CA HIS A 28 6.38 18.59 -14.98
C HIS A 28 6.15 18.25 -13.50
N ILE A 29 5.24 17.31 -13.22
CA ILE A 29 5.25 16.65 -11.93
C ILE A 29 6.45 15.72 -12.00
N LEU A 30 7.55 16.09 -11.33
CA LEU A 30 8.70 15.21 -11.24
C LEU A 30 8.21 13.86 -10.71
N PRO A 31 8.59 12.73 -11.32
CA PRO A 31 8.28 11.43 -10.75
C PRO A 31 8.82 11.41 -9.31
N PRO A 32 8.09 10.80 -8.37
CA PRO A 32 8.53 10.73 -6.98
C PRO A 32 9.95 10.18 -6.92
N THR A 33 10.78 10.83 -6.14
CA THR A 33 12.18 10.42 -5.92
C THR A 33 12.22 9.03 -5.29
N LYS A 34 13.37 8.35 -5.40
CA LYS A 34 13.60 7.07 -4.70
C LYS A 34 13.25 7.17 -3.21
N GLU A 35 13.62 8.27 -2.58
CA GLU A 35 13.37 8.53 -1.16
C GLU A 35 11.87 8.67 -0.87
N GLU A 36 11.13 9.39 -1.71
CA GLU A 36 9.67 9.50 -1.58
C GLU A 36 8.96 8.15 -1.76
N LEU A 37 9.42 7.32 -2.71
CA LEU A 37 8.90 5.96 -2.90
C LEU A 37 9.19 5.07 -1.69
N GLN A 38 10.40 5.15 -1.12
CA GLN A 38 10.78 4.42 0.09
C GLN A 38 9.95 4.87 1.29
N GLN A 39 9.75 6.17 1.47
CA GLN A 39 8.96 6.73 2.57
C GLN A 39 7.48 6.35 2.44
N TYR A 40 6.91 6.44 1.23
CA TYR A 40 5.55 5.96 0.96
C TYR A 40 5.44 4.47 1.31
N ALA A 41 6.46 3.70 0.95
CA ALA A 41 6.44 2.27 1.16
C ALA A 41 6.57 1.86 2.63
N GLU A 42 7.45 2.52 3.39
CA GLU A 42 7.56 2.34 4.84
C GLU A 42 6.25 2.71 5.54
N ASN A 43 5.66 3.85 5.19
CA ASN A 43 4.36 4.25 5.73
C ASN A 43 3.29 3.18 5.47
N LYS A 44 3.23 2.65 4.23
CA LYS A 44 2.26 1.61 3.87
C LYS A 44 2.51 0.30 4.62
N LYS A 45 3.78 -0.13 4.78
CA LYS A 45 4.15 -1.29 5.60
C LYS A 45 3.69 -1.10 7.04
N GLN A 46 3.98 0.06 7.64
CA GLN A 46 3.57 0.40 9.00
C GLN A 46 2.04 0.32 9.16
N GLN A 47 1.28 0.87 8.21
CA GLN A 47 -0.18 0.78 8.22
C GLN A 47 -0.68 -0.68 8.21
N PHE A 48 -0.05 -1.57 7.43
CA PHE A 48 -0.41 -2.98 7.44
C PHE A 48 -0.01 -3.70 8.73
N ILE A 49 1.13 -3.35 9.32
CA ILE A 49 1.56 -3.88 10.63
C ILE A 49 0.56 -3.48 11.71
N ILE A 50 0.14 -2.21 11.75
CA ILE A 50 -0.86 -1.71 12.70
C ILE A 50 -2.17 -2.49 12.54
N LYS A 51 -2.73 -2.54 11.32
CA LYS A 51 -3.97 -3.29 11.04
C LYS A 51 -3.88 -4.76 11.43
N SER A 52 -2.76 -5.41 11.12
CA SER A 52 -2.55 -6.82 11.52
C SER A 52 -2.52 -6.97 13.05
N SER A 53 -1.97 -6.00 13.77
CA SER A 53 -1.91 -6.02 15.23
C SER A 53 -3.29 -5.78 15.86
N GLU A 54 -4.11 -4.91 15.27
CA GLU A 54 -5.52 -4.71 15.66
C GLU A 54 -6.36 -5.98 15.49
N LYS A 55 -6.07 -6.82 14.48
CA LYS A 55 -6.72 -8.12 14.29
C LYS A 55 -6.18 -9.20 15.24
N ILE A 56 -4.88 -9.18 15.50
CA ILE A 56 -4.22 -10.15 16.40
C ILE A 56 -4.67 -9.96 17.84
N ALA A 57 -4.86 -8.72 18.32
CA ALA A 57 -5.20 -8.44 19.72
C ALA A 57 -6.41 -9.23 20.25
N PRO A 58 -7.62 -9.12 19.66
CA PRO A 58 -8.78 -9.86 20.17
C PRO A 58 -8.64 -11.38 20.04
N LEU A 59 -7.97 -11.86 18.98
CA LEU A 59 -7.72 -13.29 18.78
C LEU A 59 -6.73 -13.83 19.83
N GLN A 60 -5.73 -13.03 20.19
CA GLN A 60 -4.77 -13.36 21.24
C GLN A 60 -5.47 -13.35 22.62
N ASP A 61 -6.32 -12.37 22.89
CA ASP A 61 -7.11 -12.31 24.13
C ASP A 61 -7.97 -13.58 24.28
N ALA A 62 -8.64 -14.03 23.20
CA ALA A 62 -9.42 -15.27 23.22
C ALA A 62 -8.56 -16.50 23.51
N VAL A 63 -7.34 -16.57 22.97
CA VAL A 63 -6.39 -17.66 23.25
C VAL A 63 -5.91 -17.61 24.70
N ASP A 64 -5.55 -16.43 25.20
CA ASP A 64 -5.03 -16.22 26.54
C ASP A 64 -6.11 -16.50 27.61
N LEU A 65 -7.38 -16.20 27.30
CA LEU A 65 -8.53 -16.54 28.13
C LEU A 65 -8.98 -18.00 27.99
N GLY A 66 -8.39 -18.77 27.06
CA GLY A 66 -8.73 -20.17 26.83
C GLY A 66 -10.10 -20.40 26.18
N ILE A 67 -10.68 -19.35 25.57
CA ILE A 67 -12.01 -19.38 24.95
C ILE A 67 -11.96 -19.35 23.41
N ALA A 68 -10.76 -19.28 22.83
CA ALA A 68 -10.60 -19.27 21.38
C ALA A 68 -11.10 -20.56 20.72
N THR A 69 -11.93 -20.38 19.69
CA THR A 69 -12.31 -21.43 18.74
C THR A 69 -11.11 -21.86 17.90
N GLU A 70 -11.22 -23.03 17.23
CA GLU A 70 -10.16 -23.49 16.32
C GLU A 70 -9.96 -22.51 15.15
N ASP A 71 -11.06 -21.98 14.58
CA ASP A 71 -11.00 -20.96 13.52
C ASP A 71 -10.24 -19.70 13.97
N GLU A 72 -10.47 -19.23 15.21
CA GLU A 72 -9.76 -18.07 15.75
C GLU A 72 -8.26 -18.34 15.95
N LYS A 73 -7.88 -19.56 16.32
CA LYS A 73 -6.47 -19.96 16.42
C LYS A 73 -5.79 -20.02 15.05
N GLU A 74 -6.49 -20.53 14.03
CA GLU A 74 -6.01 -20.54 12.65
C GLU A 74 -5.87 -19.12 12.08
N ALA A 75 -6.85 -18.26 12.35
CA ALA A 75 -6.81 -16.85 12.00
C ALA A 75 -5.64 -16.15 12.70
N LEU A 76 -5.44 -16.37 14.00
CA LEU A 76 -4.32 -15.81 14.77
C LEU A 76 -2.97 -16.20 14.18
N LEU A 77 -2.81 -17.47 13.81
CA LEU A 77 -1.60 -17.96 13.17
C LEU A 77 -1.35 -17.29 11.82
N SER A 78 -2.40 -17.15 11.00
CA SER A 78 -2.35 -16.51 9.68
C SER A 78 -1.97 -15.03 9.78
N TRP A 79 -2.59 -14.29 10.69
CA TRP A 79 -2.26 -12.88 10.94
C TRP A 79 -0.85 -12.70 11.49
N LYS A 80 -0.38 -13.58 12.39
CA LYS A 80 1.01 -13.56 12.89
C LYS A 80 2.01 -13.82 11.77
N LYS A 81 1.77 -14.82 10.92
CA LYS A 81 2.61 -15.09 9.74
C LYS A 81 2.66 -13.89 8.82
N TYR A 82 1.50 -13.30 8.50
CA TYR A 82 1.39 -12.11 7.68
C TYR A 82 2.21 -10.93 8.24
N ARG A 83 2.06 -10.62 9.53
CA ARG A 83 2.82 -9.55 10.20
C ARG A 83 4.33 -9.79 10.19
N VAL A 84 4.77 -11.04 10.36
CA VAL A 84 6.20 -11.40 10.28
C VAL A 84 6.72 -11.25 8.86
N THR A 85 5.97 -11.70 7.86
CA THR A 85 6.33 -11.52 6.45
C THR A 85 6.47 -10.04 6.10
N LEU A 86 5.51 -9.20 6.52
CA LEU A 86 5.59 -7.75 6.32
C LEU A 86 6.86 -7.15 6.92
N ASN A 87 7.22 -7.51 8.14
CA ASN A 87 8.44 -7.01 8.80
C ASN A 87 9.72 -7.44 8.09
N ARG A 88 9.70 -8.52 7.31
CA ARG A 88 10.85 -9.01 6.54
C ARG A 88 10.96 -8.39 5.14
N ILE A 89 9.98 -7.60 4.71
CA ILE A 89 10.04 -6.92 3.41
C ILE A 89 11.07 -5.80 3.51
N ASP A 90 12.20 -5.99 2.83
CA ASP A 90 13.23 -4.96 2.63
C ASP A 90 12.73 -3.90 1.63
N ILE A 91 12.20 -2.81 2.18
CA ILE A 91 11.65 -1.68 1.41
C ILE A 91 12.75 -0.96 0.62
N GLU A 92 14.01 -1.10 1.03
CA GLU A 92 15.13 -0.46 0.35
C GLU A 92 15.39 -1.00 -1.06
N GLN A 93 14.97 -2.24 -1.35
CA GLN A 93 15.14 -2.92 -2.63
C GLN A 93 13.83 -2.99 -3.44
N ALA A 94 12.68 -2.99 -2.78
CA ALA A 94 11.37 -3.11 -3.41
C ALA A 94 10.78 -1.73 -3.76
N PHE A 95 11.17 -1.18 -4.92
CA PHE A 95 10.59 0.05 -5.48
C PHE A 95 9.09 -0.06 -5.82
N ALA A 96 8.56 -1.29 -5.88
CA ALA A 96 7.13 -1.58 -5.94
C ALA A 96 6.81 -2.54 -4.80
N ILE A 97 5.98 -2.12 -3.85
CA ILE A 97 5.57 -2.98 -2.74
C ILE A 97 4.58 -4.01 -3.29
N GLU A 98 5.09 -5.18 -3.67
CA GLU A 98 4.31 -6.41 -3.71
C GLU A 98 4.02 -6.82 -2.26
N CYS A 99 3.04 -6.14 -1.65
CA CYS A 99 2.60 -6.50 -0.31
C CYS A 99 1.89 -7.85 -0.39
N PRO A 100 2.17 -8.82 0.50
CA PRO A 100 1.38 -10.03 0.59
C PRO A 100 -0.11 -9.68 0.77
N GLU A 101 -0.99 -10.54 0.28
CA GLU A 101 -2.43 -10.38 0.48
C GLU A 101 -2.79 -10.56 1.96
N GLN A 102 -3.74 -9.76 2.43
CA GLN A 102 -4.23 -9.86 3.80
C GLN A 102 -4.98 -11.18 3.99
N PRO A 103 -4.76 -11.89 5.12
CA PRO A 103 -5.56 -13.05 5.45
C PRO A 103 -7.04 -12.66 5.66
N LYS A 104 -7.94 -13.59 5.34
CA LYS A 104 -9.39 -13.41 5.49
C LYS A 104 -9.83 -13.56 6.94
#